data_AF-A0A5M8PFZ6-F1
#
_entry.id   AF-A0A5M8PFZ6-F1
#
_cell.length_a   1.000
_cell.length_b   1.000
_cell.length_c   1.000
_cell.angle_alpha   90.00
_cell.angle_beta   90.00
_cell.angle_gamma   90.00
#
_symmetry.space_group_name_H-M   'P 1'
#
loop_
_entity.id
_entity.type
_entity.pdbx_description
1 polymer ?
#
loop_
_entity_poly.entity_id
_entity_poly.type
_entity_poly.pdbx_seq_one_letter_code
_entity_poly.pdbx_strand_id
1 'polypeptide(L)'
;MGVFEDRVVDNILDKFHSLPPKCKPILRTDGHHDWVPLSGIVLTKGDDDITCAVLGTGMKCLPARKIFKAGGFVLHDWHAEILALRAFNRFLIQECHDMAKSPEATSGIIRRRSENETSAGRGLQPFTLHEHIKLYMYCSEAPCGDASMELTMNAQDDATPWPIPSEDASGINESTETLKGRGYFSQLGIVRRKPCTLTSHNSLW
;
A
#
# COMPACT_ATOMS: atom_id res chain seq x y z
N MET A 1 7.39 -14.25 -15.41
CA MET A 1 6.93 -14.46 -14.02
C MET A 1 7.10 -15.94 -13.73
N GLY A 2 7.61 -16.33 -12.55
CA GLY A 2 7.82 -17.74 -12.24
C GLY A 2 6.52 -18.41 -11.78
N VAL A 3 6.49 -19.75 -11.85
CA VAL A 3 5.30 -20.56 -11.49
C VAL A 3 4.86 -20.34 -10.05
N PHE A 4 5.79 -20.00 -9.14
CA PHE A 4 5.47 -19.73 -7.75
C PHE A 4 4.80 -18.37 -7.55
N GLU A 5 5.28 -17.33 -8.24
CA GLU A 5 4.69 -15.99 -8.17
C GLU A 5 3.25 -16.00 -8.68
N ASP A 6 2.95 -16.77 -9.73
CA ASP A 6 1.59 -16.93 -10.24
C ASP A 6 0.68 -17.58 -9.17
N ARG A 7 1.16 -18.60 -8.44
CA ARG A 7 0.41 -19.21 -7.33
C ARG A 7 0.13 -18.23 -6.19
N VAL A 8 1.07 -17.31 -5.89
CA VAL A 8 0.86 -16.26 -4.89
C VAL A 8 -0.25 -15.31 -5.35
N VAL A 9 -0.25 -14.92 -6.62
CA VAL A 9 -1.28 -14.06 -7.20
C VAL A 9 -2.64 -14.76 -7.20
N ASP A 10 -2.71 -16.01 -7.67
CA ASP A 10 -3.93 -16.80 -7.70
C ASP A 10 -4.54 -16.94 -6.30
N ASN A 11 -3.72 -17.22 -5.28
CA ASN A 11 -4.19 -17.30 -3.89
C ASN A 11 -4.87 -16.00 -3.40
N ILE A 12 -4.33 -14.85 -3.79
CA ILE A 12 -4.90 -13.53 -3.46
C ILE A 12 -6.20 -13.28 -4.22
N LEU A 13 -6.22 -13.58 -5.52
CA LEU A 13 -7.39 -13.39 -6.38
C LEU A 13 -8.54 -14.31 -5.94
N ASP A 14 -8.27 -15.59 -5.71
CA ASP A 14 -9.23 -16.56 -5.20
C ASP A 14 -9.80 -16.11 -3.86
N LYS A 15 -8.93 -15.63 -2.94
CA LYS A 15 -9.38 -15.10 -1.67
C LYS A 15 -10.30 -13.89 -1.86
N PHE A 16 -9.92 -12.94 -2.72
CA PHE A 16 -10.74 -11.78 -3.03
C PHE A 16 -12.09 -12.20 -3.64
N HIS A 17 -12.10 -13.13 -4.58
CA HIS A 17 -13.32 -13.65 -5.21
C HIS A 17 -14.22 -14.40 -4.22
N SER A 18 -13.66 -15.07 -3.22
CA SER A 18 -14.43 -15.73 -2.14
C SER A 18 -15.17 -14.77 -1.20
N LEU A 19 -14.76 -13.50 -1.11
CA LEU A 19 -15.40 -12.51 -0.25
C LEU A 19 -16.82 -12.15 -0.72
N PRO A 20 -17.71 -11.65 0.17
CA PRO A 20 -19.02 -11.14 -0.24
C PRO A 20 -18.90 -10.07 -1.34
N PRO A 21 -19.96 -9.87 -2.17
CA PRO A 21 -19.95 -8.89 -3.26
C PRO A 21 -19.89 -7.43 -2.76
N LYS A 22 -20.15 -7.21 -1.47
CA LYS A 22 -20.02 -5.90 -0.84
C LYS A 22 -18.56 -5.43 -0.93
N CYS A 23 -18.37 -4.19 -1.38
CA CYS A 23 -17.06 -3.58 -1.58
C CYS A 23 -16.23 -4.17 -2.74
N LYS A 24 -16.85 -4.93 -3.66
CA LYS A 24 -16.25 -5.29 -4.95
C LYS A 24 -16.66 -4.29 -6.03
N PRO A 25 -15.85 -4.15 -7.10
CA PRO A 25 -16.24 -3.32 -8.22
C PRO A 25 -17.55 -3.81 -8.84
N ILE A 26 -18.45 -2.87 -9.10
CA ILE A 26 -19.80 -3.16 -9.61
C ILE A 26 -19.78 -3.08 -11.13
N LEU A 27 -20.49 -3.99 -11.79
CA LEU A 27 -20.80 -3.86 -13.20
C LEU A 27 -21.87 -2.76 -13.36
N ARG A 28 -21.52 -1.69 -14.04
CA ARG A 28 -22.44 -0.59 -14.35
C ARG A 28 -23.43 -1.02 -15.42
N THR A 29 -24.56 -0.31 -15.48
CA THR A 29 -25.64 -0.58 -16.43
C THR A 29 -25.24 -0.38 -17.90
N ASP A 30 -24.14 0.32 -18.15
CA ASP A 30 -23.56 0.57 -19.48
C ASP A 30 -22.52 -0.49 -19.91
N GLY A 31 -22.37 -1.57 -19.13
CA GLY A 31 -21.42 -2.66 -19.40
C GLY A 31 -20.00 -2.41 -18.93
N HIS A 32 -19.68 -1.24 -18.35
CA HIS A 32 -18.36 -0.98 -17.78
C HIS A 32 -18.24 -1.54 -16.37
N HIS A 33 -17.10 -2.15 -16.06
CA HIS A 33 -16.75 -2.49 -14.68
C HIS A 33 -16.14 -1.26 -14.00
N ASP A 34 -16.63 -0.93 -12.81
CA ASP A 34 -15.80 -0.13 -11.91
C ASP A 34 -14.48 -0.89 -11.68
N TRP A 35 -13.40 -0.15 -11.39
CA TRP A 35 -12.13 -0.77 -11.00
C TRP A 35 -11.60 -0.09 -9.74
N VAL A 36 -10.89 -0.87 -8.93
CA VAL A 36 -10.13 -0.38 -7.80
C VAL A 36 -8.86 -1.24 -7.68
N PRO A 37 -7.69 -0.65 -7.40
CA PRO A 37 -6.50 -1.42 -7.12
C PRO A 37 -6.72 -2.40 -5.97
N LEU A 38 -6.13 -3.58 -6.10
CA LEU A 38 -6.11 -4.64 -5.10
C LEU A 38 -4.66 -4.89 -4.67
N SER A 39 -4.45 -5.00 -3.37
CA SER A 39 -3.20 -5.48 -2.80
C SER A 39 -3.47 -6.56 -1.77
N GLY A 40 -2.52 -7.45 -1.60
CA GLY A 40 -2.59 -8.52 -0.61
C GLY A 40 -1.22 -8.88 -0.09
N ILE A 41 -1.18 -9.43 1.13
CA ILE A 41 0.04 -10.01 1.71
C ILE A 41 -0.24 -11.48 2.00
N VAL A 42 0.64 -12.33 1.48
CA VAL A 42 0.61 -13.78 1.60
C VAL A 42 1.75 -14.22 2.50
N LEU A 43 1.42 -15.15 3.40
CA LEU A 43 2.34 -15.90 4.23
C LEU A 43 2.61 -17.24 3.55
N THR A 44 3.87 -17.64 3.49
CA THR A 44 4.25 -18.95 2.93
C THR A 44 5.13 -19.74 3.88
N LYS A 45 4.93 -21.06 3.91
CA LYS A 45 5.80 -22.02 4.61
C LYS A 45 6.35 -23.00 3.57
N GLY A 46 7.50 -22.65 3.00
CA GLY A 46 7.97 -23.29 1.77
C GLY A 46 7.06 -22.91 0.59
N ASP A 47 7.18 -23.66 -0.51
CA ASP A 47 6.54 -23.26 -1.77
C ASP A 47 5.08 -23.75 -1.90
N ASP A 48 4.62 -24.63 -0.99
CA ASP A 48 3.33 -25.30 -1.11
C ASP A 48 2.25 -24.83 -0.14
N ASP A 49 2.62 -24.34 1.03
CA ASP A 49 1.68 -23.75 1.98
C ASP A 49 1.65 -22.24 1.76
N ILE A 50 0.61 -21.78 1.07
CA ILE A 50 0.40 -20.38 0.66
C ILE A 50 -0.93 -19.89 1.27
N THR A 51 -0.85 -18.90 2.14
CA THR A 51 -2.02 -18.35 2.84
C THR A 51 -2.10 -16.83 2.68
N CYS A 52 -3.16 -16.33 2.04
CA CYS A 52 -3.49 -14.91 2.01
C CYS A 52 -3.89 -14.43 3.41
N ALA A 53 -3.01 -13.65 4.05
CA ALA A 53 -3.21 -13.11 5.38
C ALA A 53 -4.17 -11.91 5.37
N VAL A 54 -3.97 -11.02 4.40
CA VAL A 54 -4.71 -9.75 4.30
C VAL A 54 -4.94 -9.34 2.86
N LEU A 55 -6.02 -8.59 2.65
CA LEU A 55 -6.38 -7.93 1.40
C LEU A 55 -6.69 -6.46 1.67
N GLY A 56 -6.44 -5.61 0.69
CA GLY A 56 -6.79 -4.19 0.71
C GLY A 56 -7.17 -3.72 -0.68
N THR A 57 -8.21 -2.90 -0.77
CA THR A 57 -8.61 -2.23 -2.02
C THR A 57 -8.75 -0.74 -1.78
N GLY A 58 -8.20 0.08 -2.67
CA GLY A 58 -8.41 1.52 -2.61
C GLY A 58 -7.42 2.33 -3.44
N MET A 59 -7.78 3.58 -3.71
CA MET A 59 -7.05 4.44 -4.66
C MET A 59 -7.01 5.93 -4.26
N LYS A 60 -7.38 6.25 -3.01
CA LYS A 60 -7.60 7.64 -2.59
C LYS A 60 -6.73 7.98 -1.37
N CYS A 61 -6.80 9.24 -0.94
CA CYS A 61 -6.25 9.68 0.33
C CYS A 61 -7.09 10.84 0.89
N LEU A 62 -6.96 11.09 2.20
CA LEU A 62 -7.55 12.25 2.86
C LEU A 62 -6.86 13.53 2.37
N PRO A 63 -7.61 14.57 1.96
CA PRO A 63 -7.02 15.85 1.59
C PRO A 63 -6.21 16.44 2.75
N ALA A 64 -5.02 16.97 2.47
CA ALA A 64 -4.10 17.52 3.49
C ALA A 64 -4.78 18.52 4.44
N ARG A 65 -5.63 19.40 3.90
CA ARG A 65 -6.44 20.37 4.67
C ARG A 65 -7.45 19.76 5.65
N LYS A 66 -7.62 18.44 5.67
CA LYS A 66 -8.51 17.72 6.60
C LYS A 66 -7.74 16.88 7.60
N ILE A 67 -6.42 16.72 7.45
CA ILE A 67 -5.58 15.91 8.36
C ILE A 67 -5.65 16.44 9.79
N PHE A 68 -5.59 17.76 9.98
CA PHE A 68 -5.69 18.35 11.33
C PHE A 68 -7.04 18.09 12.01
N LYS A 69 -8.09 17.76 11.24
CA LYS A 69 -9.42 17.39 11.76
C LYS A 69 -9.56 15.89 12.02
N ALA A 70 -8.59 15.06 11.63
CA ALA A 70 -8.68 13.61 11.70
C ALA A 70 -8.68 13.09 13.15
N GLY A 71 -7.94 13.74 14.05
CA GLY A 71 -7.87 13.39 15.47
C GLY A 71 -7.43 11.95 15.75
N GLY A 72 -6.73 11.29 14.81
CA GLY A 72 -6.37 9.87 14.91
C GLY A 72 -7.49 8.87 14.56
N PHE A 73 -8.69 9.34 14.21
CA PHE A 73 -9.85 8.49 13.91
C PHE A 73 -10.12 8.31 12.40
N VAL A 74 -9.42 9.05 11.54
CA VAL A 74 -9.62 9.03 10.09
C VAL A 74 -8.40 8.45 9.39
N LEU A 75 -8.61 7.55 8.43
CA LEU A 75 -7.54 7.04 7.57
C LEU A 75 -7.06 8.14 6.64
N HIS A 76 -5.77 8.47 6.73
CA HIS A 76 -5.15 9.47 5.86
C HIS A 76 -4.87 8.92 4.47
N ASP A 77 -4.51 7.65 4.39
CA ASP A 77 -4.18 6.97 3.16
C ASP A 77 -4.94 5.64 3.14
N TRP A 78 -5.72 5.45 2.09
CA TRP A 78 -6.47 4.23 1.85
C TRP A 78 -6.20 3.74 0.42
N HIS A 79 -4.95 3.84 -0.05
CA HIS A 79 -4.46 3.02 -1.16
C HIS A 79 -4.44 1.55 -0.76
N ALA A 80 -4.66 0.67 -1.74
CA ALA A 80 -4.73 -0.77 -1.53
C ALA A 80 -3.52 -1.31 -0.77
N GLU A 81 -2.31 -0.92 -1.19
CA GLU A 81 -1.03 -1.33 -0.60
C GLU A 81 -0.89 -0.86 0.85
N ILE A 82 -1.32 0.37 1.15
CA ILE A 82 -1.25 0.94 2.49
C ILE A 82 -2.28 0.27 3.40
N LEU A 83 -3.49 0.02 2.92
CA LEU A 83 -4.51 -0.72 3.67
C LEU A 83 -4.04 -2.14 3.98
N ALA A 84 -3.44 -2.84 3.02
CA ALA A 84 -2.90 -4.18 3.23
C ALA A 84 -1.82 -4.18 4.32
N LEU A 85 -0.87 -3.24 4.28
CA LEU A 85 0.16 -3.11 5.31
C LEU A 85 -0.43 -2.79 6.70
N ARG A 86 -1.41 -1.88 6.78
CA ARG A 86 -2.08 -1.55 8.05
C ARG A 86 -2.85 -2.75 8.60
N ALA A 87 -3.53 -3.49 7.75
CA ALA A 87 -4.22 -4.71 8.12
C ALA A 87 -3.23 -5.78 8.60
N PHE A 88 -2.08 -5.91 7.95
CA PHE A 88 -1.03 -6.85 8.33
C PHE A 88 -0.41 -6.52 9.68
N ASN A 89 -0.18 -5.23 9.97
CA ASN A 89 0.25 -4.80 11.29
C ASN A 89 -0.75 -5.19 12.38
N ARG A 90 -2.06 -5.00 12.13
CA ARG A 90 -3.11 -5.45 13.05
C ARG A 90 -3.11 -6.97 13.21
N PHE A 91 -2.94 -7.71 12.12
CA PHE A 91 -2.83 -9.17 12.14
C PHE A 91 -1.66 -9.63 13.03
N LEU A 92 -0.46 -9.07 12.85
CA LEU A 92 0.70 -9.40 13.70
C LEU A 92 0.50 -9.00 15.16
N ILE A 93 -0.10 -7.84 15.44
CA ILE A 93 -0.40 -7.42 16.81
C ILE A 93 -1.39 -8.39 17.48
N GLN A 94 -2.38 -8.88 16.72
CA GLN A 94 -3.33 -9.87 17.21
C GLN A 94 -2.62 -11.20 17.54
N GLU A 95 -1.75 -11.68 16.66
CA GLU A 95 -0.92 -12.87 16.93
C GLU A 95 -0.08 -12.71 18.21
N CYS A 96 0.59 -11.56 18.37
CA CYS A 96 1.37 -11.24 19.56
C CYS A 96 0.50 -11.18 20.82
N HIS A 97 -0.68 -10.58 20.71
CA HIS A 97 -1.63 -10.48 21.82
C HIS A 97 -2.12 -11.87 22.24
N ASP A 98 -2.46 -12.74 21.31
CA ASP A 98 -2.93 -14.09 21.62
C ASP A 98 -1.81 -14.97 22.20
N MET A 99 -0.59 -14.82 21.70
CA MET A 99 0.62 -15.39 22.31
C MET A 99 0.89 -14.85 23.72
N ALA A 100 0.56 -13.60 24.02
CA ALA A 100 0.80 -13.01 25.33
C ALA A 100 -0.19 -13.49 26.42
N LYS A 101 -1.31 -14.11 26.04
CA LYS A 101 -2.33 -14.59 26.99
C LYS A 101 -1.87 -15.75 27.87
N SER A 102 -0.99 -16.62 27.36
CA SER A 102 -0.46 -17.76 28.11
C SER A 102 0.94 -18.13 27.59
N PRO A 103 1.87 -18.54 28.48
CA PRO A 103 3.19 -19.03 28.08
C PRO A 103 3.14 -20.23 27.12
N GLU A 104 2.11 -21.08 27.25
CA GLU A 104 1.89 -22.28 26.44
C GLU A 104 1.25 -21.96 25.08
N ALA A 105 0.76 -20.74 24.87
CA ALA A 105 0.21 -20.33 23.58
C ALA A 105 1.27 -20.44 22.47
N THR A 106 0.86 -21.01 21.34
CA THR A 106 1.67 -21.20 20.14
C THR A 106 1.02 -20.50 18.95
N SER A 107 1.83 -19.89 18.09
CA SER A 107 1.41 -19.35 16.80
C SER A 107 2.14 -20.08 15.68
N GLY A 108 1.43 -20.31 14.59
CA GLY A 108 2.02 -20.85 13.36
C GLY A 108 2.80 -19.81 12.55
N ILE A 109 2.78 -18.54 12.96
CA ILE A 109 3.35 -17.40 12.21
C ILE A 109 4.48 -16.73 13.00
N ILE A 110 4.28 -16.51 14.30
CA ILE A 110 5.28 -15.89 15.18
C ILE A 110 5.75 -16.84 16.28
N ARG A 111 6.95 -16.57 16.78
CA ARG A 111 7.54 -17.23 17.96
C ARG A 111 8.03 -16.20 18.97
N ARG A 112 8.19 -16.65 20.22
CA ARG A 112 8.91 -15.86 21.25
C ARG A 112 10.39 -15.84 20.91
N ARG A 113 11.02 -14.68 21.11
CA ARG A 113 12.48 -14.56 21.06
C ARG A 113 13.08 -15.21 22.29
N SER A 114 14.22 -15.85 22.13
CA SER A 114 15.05 -16.32 23.25
C SER A 114 15.74 -15.13 23.93
N GLU A 115 16.18 -15.33 25.18
CA GLU A 115 16.86 -14.29 25.96
C GLU A 115 18.10 -13.74 25.23
N ASN A 116 18.81 -14.60 24.49
CA ASN A 116 19.99 -14.25 23.70
C ASN A 116 19.66 -13.32 22.51
N GLU A 117 18.43 -13.36 21.99
CA GLU A 117 17.98 -12.54 20.86
C GLU A 117 17.45 -11.16 21.31
N THR A 118 17.03 -11.04 22.58
CA THR A 118 16.63 -9.78 23.21
C THR A 118 17.86 -9.02 23.69
N SER A 119 18.56 -8.35 22.77
CA SER A 119 19.72 -7.53 23.15
C SER A 119 19.32 -6.37 24.07
N ALA A 120 20.06 -6.17 25.15
CA ALA A 120 19.95 -5.00 26.03
C ALA A 120 20.34 -3.73 25.25
N GLY A 121 19.36 -3.03 24.66
CA GLY A 121 19.58 -1.73 23.99
C GLY A 121 18.64 -1.44 22.83
N ARG A 122 18.07 -2.47 22.20
CA ARG A 122 16.87 -2.31 21.37
C ARG A 122 15.71 -2.72 22.27
N GLY A 123 14.69 -1.87 22.41
CA GLY A 123 13.60 -2.08 23.37
C GLY A 123 12.96 -3.48 23.29
N LEU A 124 12.10 -3.81 24.26
CA LEU A 124 11.55 -5.16 24.40
C LEU A 124 10.84 -5.63 23.10
N GLN A 125 11.45 -6.56 22.37
CA GLN A 125 10.90 -7.22 21.18
C GLN A 125 10.65 -8.69 21.48
N PRO A 126 9.60 -9.03 22.25
CA PRO A 126 9.39 -10.39 22.74
C PRO A 126 9.06 -11.42 21.64
N PHE A 127 8.67 -10.96 20.45
CA PHE A 127 8.24 -11.81 19.34
C PHE A 127 9.05 -11.58 18.07
N THR A 128 9.08 -12.60 17.22
CA THR A 128 9.61 -12.56 15.85
C THR A 128 8.82 -13.52 14.96
N LEU A 129 8.84 -13.33 13.64
CA LEU A 129 8.33 -14.33 12.71
C LEU A 129 9.16 -15.62 12.84
N HIS A 130 8.53 -16.77 12.60
CA HIS A 130 9.28 -18.01 12.38
C HIS A 130 10.18 -17.89 11.14
N GLU A 131 11.35 -18.51 11.17
CA GLU A 131 12.39 -18.43 10.14
C GLU A 131 11.92 -18.98 8.78
N HIS A 132 11.00 -19.94 8.83
CA HIS A 132 10.46 -20.60 7.64
C HIS A 132 9.29 -19.82 7.01
N ILE A 133 8.86 -18.71 7.62
CA ILE A 133 7.79 -17.86 7.09
C ILE A 133 8.38 -16.83 6.14
N LYS A 134 7.93 -16.83 4.89
CA LYS A 134 8.20 -15.73 3.95
C LYS A 134 6.93 -14.93 3.67
N LEU A 135 7.12 -13.64 3.48
CA LEU A 135 6.07 -12.67 3.16
C LEU A 135 6.17 -12.28 1.70
N TYR A 136 5.05 -12.36 0.98
CA TYR A 136 4.93 -11.87 -0.39
C TYR A 136 3.82 -10.84 -0.46
N MET A 137 4.12 -9.69 -1.04
CA MET A 137 3.15 -8.62 -1.26
C MET A 137 2.87 -8.52 -2.75
N TYR A 138 1.59 -8.53 -3.09
CA TYR A 138 1.11 -8.27 -4.44
C TYR A 138 0.35 -6.95 -4.48
N CYS A 139 0.53 -6.21 -5.57
CA CYS A 139 -0.27 -5.05 -5.94
C CYS A 139 -0.69 -5.21 -7.40
N SER A 140 -1.98 -5.08 -7.69
CA SER A 140 -2.52 -5.16 -9.06
C SER A 140 -2.07 -4.00 -9.95
N GLU A 141 -1.65 -2.90 -9.34
CA GLU A 141 -1.03 -1.76 -10.01
C GLU A 141 0.26 -1.40 -9.27
N ALA A 142 1.20 -0.81 -9.98
CA ALA A 142 2.41 -0.32 -9.35
C ALA A 142 2.07 0.76 -8.30
N PRO A 143 2.73 0.76 -7.13
CA PRO A 143 2.48 1.72 -6.09
C PRO A 143 2.69 3.14 -6.63
N CYS A 144 1.83 4.05 -6.20
CA CYS A 144 1.84 5.40 -6.74
C CYS A 144 3.14 6.14 -6.38
N GLY A 145 3.61 6.97 -7.30
CA GLY A 145 4.92 7.64 -7.18
C GLY A 145 5.91 7.05 -8.18
N ASP A 146 7.18 7.03 -7.81
CA ASP A 146 8.30 6.76 -8.73
C ASP A 146 8.16 5.41 -9.48
N ALA A 147 7.70 4.35 -8.81
CA ALA A 147 7.47 3.04 -9.44
C ALA A 147 6.42 3.09 -10.57
N SER A 148 5.33 3.84 -10.39
CA SER A 148 4.33 4.04 -11.45
C SER A 148 4.80 5.00 -12.54
N MET A 149 5.71 5.93 -12.22
CA MET A 149 6.24 6.88 -13.19
C MET A 149 7.14 6.16 -14.20
N GLU A 150 8.03 5.29 -13.74
CA GLU A 150 8.92 4.50 -14.60
C GLU A 150 8.11 3.67 -15.62
N LEU A 151 7.07 2.97 -15.16
CA LEU A 151 6.18 2.22 -16.05
C LEU A 151 5.44 3.11 -17.03
N THR A 152 5.03 4.31 -16.61
CA THR A 152 4.33 5.26 -17.50
C THR A 152 5.28 5.80 -18.55
N MET A 153 6.52 6.14 -18.18
CA MET A 153 7.57 6.60 -19.09
C MET A 153 7.89 5.52 -20.13
N ASN A 154 8.08 4.27 -19.69
CA ASN A 154 8.37 3.15 -20.57
C ASN A 154 7.21 2.83 -21.54
N ALA A 155 5.97 3.22 -21.18
CA ALA A 155 4.78 3.01 -22.00
C ALA A 155 4.46 4.18 -22.94
N GLN A 156 5.20 5.30 -22.87
CA GLN A 156 4.99 6.47 -23.74
C GLN A 156 5.88 6.42 -24.97
N ASP A 157 5.33 6.74 -26.15
CA ASP A 157 6.09 6.88 -27.40
C ASP A 157 7.07 8.08 -27.35
N ASP A 158 6.73 9.11 -26.57
CA ASP A 158 7.58 10.26 -26.26
C ASP A 158 7.59 10.50 -24.74
N ALA A 159 8.70 10.13 -24.10
CA ALA A 159 8.94 10.30 -22.68
C ALA A 159 9.68 11.62 -22.36
N THR A 160 9.69 12.59 -23.27
CA THR A 160 10.37 13.88 -23.05
C THR A 160 9.75 14.60 -21.84
N PRO A 161 10.53 14.90 -20.79
CA PRO A 161 10.01 15.55 -19.60
C PRO A 161 9.55 16.98 -19.90
N TRP A 162 8.44 17.39 -19.27
CA TRP A 162 8.00 18.79 -19.31
C TRP A 162 9.11 19.72 -18.78
N PRO A 163 9.42 20.84 -19.47
CA PRO A 163 10.41 21.80 -19.00
C PRO A 163 9.96 22.43 -17.69
N ILE A 164 10.88 22.49 -16.72
CA ILE A 164 10.66 23.05 -15.38
C ILE A 164 10.31 24.54 -15.53
N PRO A 165 9.31 25.09 -14.82
CA PRO A 165 9.06 26.52 -14.82
C PRO A 165 10.30 27.19 -14.25
N SER A 166 10.89 28.12 -15.00
CA SER A 166 11.99 28.93 -14.52
C SER A 166 11.55 29.73 -13.29
N GLU A 167 12.39 29.77 -12.24
CA GLU A 167 12.15 30.48 -10.97
C GLU A 167 11.78 31.97 -11.13
N ASP A 168 12.00 32.54 -12.32
CA ASP A 168 11.81 33.96 -12.62
C ASP A 168 10.35 34.40 -12.89
N ALA A 169 9.37 33.49 -12.93
CA ALA A 169 8.01 33.83 -13.39
C ALA A 169 6.96 34.09 -12.29
N SER A 170 7.28 33.96 -11.00
CA SER A 170 6.34 34.37 -9.94
C SER A 170 7.06 34.76 -8.67
N GLY A 171 7.06 36.07 -8.37
CA GLY A 171 7.49 36.62 -7.09
C GLY A 171 6.58 36.20 -5.94
N ILE A 172 6.67 34.95 -5.52
CA ILE A 172 6.02 34.41 -4.32
C ILE A 172 7.11 33.71 -3.49
N ASN A 173 7.39 34.31 -2.34
CA ASN A 173 8.38 33.87 -1.36
C ASN A 173 8.25 32.39 -0.95
N GLU A 174 9.41 31.75 -0.80
CA GLU A 174 9.73 30.59 0.04
C GLU A 174 8.53 29.78 0.60
N SER A 175 8.10 28.78 -0.17
CA SER A 175 7.67 27.51 0.42
C SER A 175 7.83 26.40 -0.62
N THR A 176 8.90 25.60 -0.48
CA THR A 176 9.05 24.24 -1.05
C THR A 176 8.03 23.90 -2.16
N GLU A 177 8.40 24.16 -3.42
CA GLU A 177 7.56 23.84 -4.57
C GLU A 177 7.27 22.33 -4.63
N THR A 178 6.19 21.93 -3.97
CA THR A 178 5.70 20.55 -4.00
C THR A 178 5.08 20.31 -5.36
N LEU A 179 5.87 19.71 -6.24
CA LEU A 179 5.46 19.35 -7.60
C LEU A 179 4.11 18.60 -7.58
N LYS A 180 3.22 18.98 -8.50
CA LYS A 180 1.85 18.48 -8.57
C LYS A 180 1.76 17.28 -9.52
N GLY A 181 1.18 16.19 -9.04
CA GLY A 181 0.74 15.08 -9.88
C GLY A 181 1.87 14.39 -10.63
N ARG A 182 1.64 14.15 -11.93
CA ARG A 182 2.60 13.50 -12.85
C ARG A 182 3.48 14.50 -13.61
N GLY A 183 3.46 15.78 -13.25
CA GLY A 183 4.37 16.78 -13.82
C GLY A 183 5.83 16.48 -13.42
N TYR A 184 6.77 16.76 -14.32
CA TYR A 184 8.22 16.66 -14.08
C TYR A 184 8.66 15.27 -13.59
N PHE A 185 8.14 14.22 -14.24
CA PHE A 185 8.38 12.81 -13.87
C PHE A 185 9.85 12.38 -14.00
N SER A 186 10.70 13.13 -14.69
CA SER A 186 12.15 12.87 -14.76
C SER A 186 12.89 13.04 -13.43
N GLN A 187 12.31 13.74 -12.45
CA GLN A 187 12.96 13.98 -11.16
C GLN A 187 12.57 12.93 -10.11
N LEU A 188 13.30 11.82 -9.99
CA LEU A 188 13.03 10.83 -8.96
C LEU A 188 13.38 11.35 -7.55
N GLY A 189 12.76 10.78 -6.51
CA GLY A 189 13.08 11.11 -5.11
C GLY A 189 12.45 12.40 -4.54
N ILE A 190 11.51 13.01 -5.27
CA ILE A 190 10.79 14.22 -4.82
C ILE A 190 9.38 13.88 -4.32
N VAL A 191 8.99 14.46 -3.17
CA VAL A 191 7.63 14.33 -2.63
C VAL A 191 6.64 15.11 -3.48
N ARG A 192 5.77 14.38 -4.18
CA ARG A 192 4.73 14.94 -5.05
C ARG A 192 3.35 14.87 -4.41
N ARG A 193 2.51 15.86 -4.70
CA ARG A 193 1.08 15.77 -4.39
C ARG A 193 0.41 14.86 -5.41
N LYS A 194 -0.58 14.05 -4.97
CA LYS A 194 -1.41 13.25 -5.89
C LYS A 194 -1.96 14.13 -7.03
N PRO A 195 -2.02 13.62 -8.27
CA PRO A 195 -2.68 14.32 -9.35
C PRO A 195 -4.17 14.46 -8.98
N CYS A 196 -4.61 15.66 -8.64
CA CYS A 196 -6.02 15.98 -8.66
C CYS A 196 -6.42 16.17 -10.12
N THR A 197 -7.60 15.67 -10.51
CA THR A 197 -8.27 16.12 -11.73
C THR A 197 -8.35 17.64 -11.68
N LEU A 198 -7.92 18.30 -12.76
CA LEU A 198 -7.85 19.76 -12.93
C LEU A 198 -9.26 20.42 -13.02
N THR A 199 -10.26 19.85 -12.35
CA THR A 199 -11.67 20.30 -12.41
C THR A 199 -12.13 21.08 -11.17
N SER A 200 -11.29 21.30 -10.15
CA SER A 200 -11.73 21.99 -8.93
C SER A 200 -11.62 23.52 -8.97
N HIS A 201 -11.62 24.15 -10.14
CA HIS A 201 -11.77 25.62 -10.23
C HIS A 201 -13.15 26.10 -10.67
N ASN A 202 -14.11 25.23 -10.98
CA ASN A 202 -15.51 25.65 -11.16
C ASN A 202 -16.45 24.46 -10.98
N SER A 203 -16.85 24.19 -9.74
CA SER A 203 -18.08 23.45 -9.48
C SER A 203 -18.64 23.87 -8.12
N LEU A 204 -19.55 24.83 -8.15
CA LEU A 204 -20.56 25.00 -7.12
C LEU A 204 -21.46 23.76 -7.14
N TRP A 205 -21.42 22.98 -6.07
CA TRP A 205 -22.58 22.33 -5.44
C TRP A 205 -22.29 22.22 -3.95
#